data_AF-A0AAN7PH99-F1
#
_entry.id   AF-A0AAN7PH99-F1
#
_cell.length_a   1.000
_cell.length_b   1.000
_cell.length_c   1.000
_cell.angle_alpha   90.00
_cell.angle_beta   90.00
_cell.angle_gamma   90.00
#
_symmetry.space_group_name_H-M   'P 1'
#
loop_
_entity.id
_entity.type
_entity.pdbx_description
1 polymer ?
#
loop_
_entity_poly.entity_id
_entity_poly.type
_entity_poly.pdbx_seq_one_letter_code
_entity_poly.pdbx_strand_id
1 'polypeptide(L)'
;MEKARGNGYKLHWERLHRNVRKKSFAVRAIIHWNNLRRDMVESLSEEEKIQRYSILSELYERIGFHRKSAFFKRIAAMQCAAPSIPEPGWRACYKLLLETLPGYSLSLDPKDFSKGTHRGWAAVQMRLLHELVYASRRMGNPALCVRHLSFLLQTMLDFLSDQVMAKCLPLVTPAAKNFAGKL
;
A
#
# COMPACT_ATOMS: atom_id res chain seq x y z
N MET A 1 41.71 3.50 -35.41
CA MET A 1 40.49 4.34 -35.22
C MET A 1 39.55 4.00 -36.37
N GLU A 2 38.26 3.67 -36.28
CA GLU A 2 37.17 3.71 -35.29
C GLU A 2 36.19 2.56 -35.66
N LYS A 3 35.77 1.71 -34.73
CA LYS A 3 34.57 1.80 -33.85
C LYS A 3 33.26 1.35 -34.53
N ALA A 4 32.87 0.11 -34.19
CA ALA A 4 31.67 -0.58 -34.61
C ALA A 4 30.37 0.17 -34.24
N ARG A 5 29.51 0.40 -35.25
CA ARG A 5 28.11 0.84 -35.10
C ARG A 5 27.19 -0.29 -35.58
N GLY A 6 26.34 -0.82 -34.69
CA GLY A 6 25.19 -1.61 -35.13
C GLY A 6 24.80 -2.80 -34.25
N ASN A 7 24.28 -2.56 -33.05
CA ASN A 7 23.53 -3.59 -32.31
C ASN A 7 22.38 -3.04 -31.42
N GLY A 8 22.23 -1.72 -31.30
CA GLY A 8 21.22 -1.11 -30.41
C GLY A 8 19.78 -1.29 -30.91
N TYR A 9 19.56 -1.29 -32.21
CA TYR A 9 18.21 -1.31 -32.81
C TYR A 9 17.51 -2.66 -32.62
N LYS A 10 18.24 -3.78 -32.81
CA LYS A 10 17.71 -5.14 -32.65
C LYS A 10 17.31 -5.44 -31.20
N LEU A 11 18.16 -5.04 -30.24
CA LEU A 11 17.87 -5.17 -28.82
C LEU A 11 16.66 -4.31 -28.39
N HIS A 12 16.51 -3.12 -28.97
CA HIS A 12 15.35 -2.27 -28.74
C HIS A 12 14.05 -2.89 -29.25
N TRP A 13 14.06 -3.44 -30.47
CA TRP A 13 12.89 -4.12 -31.06
C TRP A 13 12.47 -5.39 -30.31
N GLU A 14 13.43 -6.21 -29.88
CA GLU A 14 13.15 -7.38 -29.04
C GLU A 14 12.63 -6.98 -27.66
N ARG A 15 13.16 -5.91 -27.07
CA ARG A 15 12.66 -5.34 -25.80
C ARG A 15 11.24 -4.81 -25.96
N LEU A 16 10.94 -4.12 -27.06
CA LEU A 16 9.59 -3.63 -27.39
C LEU A 16 8.59 -4.78 -27.57
N HIS A 17 8.91 -5.79 -28.39
CA HIS A 17 8.07 -6.97 -28.59
C HIS A 17 7.85 -7.77 -27.30
N ARG A 18 8.90 -7.91 -26.49
CA ARG A 18 8.82 -8.57 -25.18
C ARG A 18 7.93 -7.78 -24.23
N ASN A 19 7.98 -6.45 -24.26
CA ASN A 19 7.10 -5.58 -23.46
C ASN A 19 5.63 -5.68 -23.91
N VAL A 20 5.36 -5.70 -25.22
CA VAL A 20 4.00 -5.86 -25.76
C VAL A 20 3.42 -7.24 -25.39
N ARG A 21 4.19 -8.33 -25.56
CA ARG A 21 3.75 -9.68 -25.16
C ARG A 21 3.52 -9.80 -23.66
N LYS A 22 4.42 -9.26 -22.83
CA LYS A 22 4.27 -9.23 -21.36
C LYS A 22 3.00 -8.48 -20.95
N LYS A 23 2.71 -7.32 -21.56
CA LYS A 23 1.48 -6.56 -21.32
C LYS A 23 0.24 -7.33 -21.77
N SER A 24 0.25 -7.95 -22.95
CA SER A 24 -0.86 -8.79 -23.46
C SER A 24 -1.16 -10.00 -22.55
N PHE A 25 -0.13 -10.68 -22.06
CA PHE A 25 -0.32 -11.78 -21.11
C PHE A 25 -0.87 -11.27 -19.76
N ALA A 26 -0.30 -10.19 -19.23
CA ALA A 26 -0.76 -9.60 -17.98
C ALA A 26 -2.22 -9.13 -18.06
N VAL A 27 -2.65 -8.52 -19.17
CA VAL A 27 -4.04 -8.12 -19.38
C VAL A 27 -4.96 -9.34 -19.45
N ARG A 28 -4.60 -10.38 -20.20
CA ARG A 28 -5.41 -11.62 -20.26
C ARG A 28 -5.52 -12.31 -18.91
N ALA A 29 -4.41 -12.39 -18.18
CA ALA A 29 -4.41 -12.92 -16.82
C ALA A 29 -5.34 -12.09 -15.92
N ILE A 30 -5.20 -10.77 -15.89
CA ILE A 30 -6.08 -9.89 -15.11
C ILE A 30 -7.56 -10.10 -15.45
N ILE A 31 -7.92 -10.18 -16.73
CA ILE A 31 -9.31 -10.41 -17.16
C ILE A 31 -9.81 -11.77 -16.63
N HIS A 32 -9.02 -12.82 -16.84
CA HIS A 32 -9.33 -14.16 -16.34
C HIS A 32 -9.52 -14.16 -14.81
N TRP A 33 -8.60 -13.55 -14.07
CA TRP A 33 -8.64 -13.48 -12.62
C TRP A 33 -9.81 -12.63 -12.11
N ASN A 34 -10.14 -11.50 -12.75
CA ASN A 34 -11.28 -10.67 -12.35
C ASN A 34 -12.64 -11.32 -12.66
N ASN A 35 -12.70 -12.20 -13.66
CA ASN A 35 -13.91 -12.91 -14.06
C ASN A 35 -14.12 -14.24 -13.32
N LEU A 36 -13.18 -14.64 -12.46
CA LEU A 36 -13.40 -15.79 -11.58
C LEU A 36 -14.58 -15.49 -10.66
N ARG A 37 -15.47 -16.48 -10.59
CA ARG A 37 -16.74 -16.43 -9.87
C ARG A 37 -16.48 -16.18 -8.38
N ARG A 38 -17.29 -15.32 -7.74
CA ARG A 38 -17.06 -14.81 -6.38
C ARG A 38 -17.07 -15.94 -5.33
N ASP A 39 -17.96 -16.90 -5.50
CA ASP A 39 -18.06 -18.16 -4.72
C ASP A 39 -16.75 -18.95 -4.70
N MET A 40 -16.04 -19.01 -5.83
CA MET A 40 -14.74 -19.70 -5.91
C MET A 40 -13.61 -18.94 -5.21
N VAL A 41 -13.78 -17.64 -4.94
CA VAL A 41 -12.79 -16.84 -4.20
C VAL A 41 -13.02 -16.92 -2.69
N GLU A 42 -14.28 -17.06 -2.29
CA GLU A 42 -14.67 -17.21 -0.88
C GLU A 42 -14.26 -18.57 -0.31
N SER A 43 -14.23 -19.62 -1.14
CA SER A 43 -13.77 -20.96 -0.76
C SER A 43 -12.25 -21.13 -0.63
N LEU A 44 -11.46 -20.13 -1.03
CA LEU A 44 -10.00 -20.17 -0.90
C LEU A 44 -9.55 -19.99 0.55
N SER A 45 -8.45 -20.64 0.90
CA SER A 45 -7.69 -20.34 2.13
C SER A 45 -7.21 -18.88 2.14
N GLU A 46 -6.86 -18.37 3.32
CA GLU A 46 -6.35 -17.00 3.43
C GLU A 46 -4.99 -16.85 2.75
N GLU A 47 -4.14 -17.88 2.79
CA GLU A 47 -2.86 -17.93 2.09
C GLU A 47 -3.05 -17.82 0.56
N GLU A 48 -4.00 -18.56 0.00
CA GLU A 48 -4.34 -18.50 -1.43
C GLU A 48 -4.91 -17.12 -1.81
N LYS A 49 -5.73 -16.51 -0.95
CA LYS A 49 -6.22 -15.13 -1.15
C LYS A 49 -5.06 -14.13 -1.15
N ILE A 50 -4.14 -14.22 -0.19
CA ILE A 50 -2.94 -13.36 -0.12
C ILE A 50 -2.11 -13.51 -1.40
N GLN A 51 -1.84 -14.74 -1.83
CA GLN A 51 -1.07 -15.01 -3.05
C GLN A 51 -1.77 -14.45 -4.29
N ARG A 52 -3.07 -14.71 -4.44
CA ARG A 52 -3.89 -14.20 -5.55
C ARG A 52 -3.82 -12.68 -5.66
N TYR A 53 -4.04 -11.97 -4.56
CA TYR A 53 -4.01 -10.50 -4.56
C TYR A 53 -2.60 -9.93 -4.78
N SER A 54 -1.58 -10.63 -4.29
CA SER A 54 -0.17 -10.27 -4.56
C SER A 54 0.17 -10.39 -6.05
N ILE A 55 -0.26 -11.48 -6.70
CA ILE A 55 -0.08 -11.67 -8.15
C ILE A 55 -0.83 -10.60 -8.93
N LEU A 56 -2.09 -10.32 -8.59
CA LEU A 56 -2.86 -9.24 -9.23
C LEU A 56 -2.15 -7.89 -9.10
N SER A 57 -1.63 -7.57 -7.91
CA SER A 57 -0.85 -6.36 -7.69
C SER A 57 0.35 -6.26 -8.63
N GLU A 58 1.14 -7.34 -8.74
CA GLU A 58 2.32 -7.38 -9.61
C GLU A 58 1.93 -7.24 -11.09
N LEU A 59 0.86 -7.91 -11.52
CA LEU A 59 0.38 -7.81 -12.90
C LEU A 59 -0.03 -6.37 -13.24
N TYR A 60 -0.78 -5.70 -12.36
CA TYR A 60 -1.17 -4.30 -12.55
C TYR A 60 0.03 -3.36 -12.54
N GLU A 61 1.04 -3.62 -11.72
CA GLU A 61 2.29 -2.84 -11.67
C GLU A 61 3.03 -2.95 -13.01
N ARG A 62 3.17 -4.17 -13.55
CA ARG A 62 3.89 -4.42 -14.82
C ARG A 62 3.22 -3.77 -16.02
N ILE A 63 1.92 -3.53 -15.98
CA ILE A 63 1.18 -2.83 -17.03
C ILE A 63 1.09 -1.30 -16.80
N GLY A 64 1.63 -0.78 -15.68
CA GLY A 64 1.68 0.65 -15.36
C GLY A 64 0.44 1.19 -14.64
N PHE A 65 -0.43 0.33 -14.13
CA PHE A 65 -1.64 0.72 -13.39
C PHE A 65 -1.37 0.75 -11.88
N HIS A 66 -0.52 1.68 -11.44
CA HIS A 66 -0.01 1.76 -10.06
C HIS A 66 -1.10 1.86 -8.99
N ARG A 67 -2.21 2.58 -9.25
CA ARG A 67 -3.34 2.62 -8.29
C ARG A 67 -4.02 1.27 -8.08
N LYS A 68 -4.25 0.54 -9.18
CA LYS A 68 -4.85 -0.80 -9.11
C LYS A 68 -3.88 -1.78 -8.46
N SER A 69 -2.59 -1.66 -8.77
CA SER A 69 -1.55 -2.43 -8.09
C SER A 69 -1.56 -2.21 -6.58
N ALA A 70 -1.55 -0.96 -6.13
CA ALA A 70 -1.61 -0.59 -4.72
C ALA A 70 -2.91 -1.06 -4.05
N PHE A 71 -4.05 -0.97 -4.75
CA PHE A 71 -5.32 -1.53 -4.28
C PHE A 71 -5.21 -3.02 -3.97
N PHE A 72 -4.78 -3.84 -4.93
CA PHE A 72 -4.69 -5.29 -4.69
C PHE A 72 -3.62 -5.65 -3.66
N LYS A 73 -2.51 -4.91 -3.60
CA LYS A 73 -1.49 -5.11 -2.55
C LYS A 73 -2.04 -4.78 -1.17
N ARG A 74 -2.83 -3.73 -1.03
CA ARG A 74 -3.52 -3.38 0.22
C ARG A 74 -4.50 -4.48 0.64
N ILE A 75 -5.26 -5.04 -0.29
CA ILE A 75 -6.14 -6.19 0.03
C ILE A 75 -5.31 -7.39 0.50
N ALA A 76 -4.20 -7.72 -0.18
CA ALA A 76 -3.28 -8.77 0.27
C ALA A 76 -2.76 -8.51 1.70
N ALA A 77 -2.39 -7.26 2.00
CA ALA A 77 -1.95 -6.84 3.33
C ALA A 77 -3.03 -7.08 4.39
N MET A 78 -4.29 -6.75 4.09
CA MET A 78 -5.41 -6.98 5.01
C MET A 78 -5.66 -8.48 5.24
N GLN A 79 -5.49 -9.32 4.22
CA GLN A 79 -5.63 -10.76 4.37
C GLN A 79 -4.53 -11.38 5.23
N CYS A 80 -3.30 -10.83 5.24
CA CYS A 80 -2.27 -11.25 6.20
C CYS A 80 -2.70 -11.08 7.67
N ALA A 81 -3.69 -10.23 7.93
CA ALA A 81 -4.20 -9.94 9.25
C ALA A 81 -5.70 -10.29 9.40
N ALA A 82 -6.19 -11.22 8.58
CA ALA A 82 -7.58 -11.67 8.62
C ALA A 82 -7.92 -12.29 9.99
N PRO A 83 -9.12 -12.05 10.55
CA PRO A 83 -9.54 -12.61 11.84
C PRO A 83 -9.58 -14.15 11.86
N SER A 84 -9.68 -14.79 10.69
CA SER A 84 -9.68 -16.24 10.53
C SER A 84 -8.29 -16.88 10.75
N ILE A 85 -7.21 -16.09 10.73
CA ILE A 85 -5.84 -16.58 10.94
C ILE A 85 -5.54 -16.59 12.45
N PRO A 86 -5.20 -17.74 13.06
CA PRO A 86 -4.90 -17.84 14.49
C PRO A 86 -3.75 -16.93 14.94
N GLU A 87 -2.72 -16.79 14.10
CA GLU A 87 -1.57 -15.89 14.32
C GLU A 87 -1.46 -14.86 13.18
N PRO A 88 -2.13 -13.70 13.30
CA PRO A 88 -2.14 -12.71 12.23
C PRO A 88 -0.75 -12.11 11.97
N GLY A 89 -0.34 -12.08 10.71
CA GLY A 89 0.93 -11.56 10.24
C GLY A 89 1.00 -10.04 10.17
N TRP A 90 0.82 -9.33 11.30
CA TRP A 90 0.78 -7.86 11.35
C TRP A 90 2.06 -7.19 10.79
N ARG A 91 3.22 -7.83 10.94
CA ARG A 91 4.49 -7.34 10.36
C ARG A 91 4.46 -7.37 8.83
N ALA A 92 3.91 -8.44 8.25
CA ALA A 92 3.75 -8.56 6.80
C ALA A 92 2.69 -7.59 6.28
N CYS A 93 1.55 -7.48 6.98
CA CYS A 93 0.51 -6.48 6.72
C CYS A 93 1.10 -5.06 6.66
N TYR A 94 1.81 -4.65 7.72
CA TYR A 94 2.44 -3.33 7.80
C TYR A 94 3.43 -3.08 6.64
N LYS A 95 4.29 -4.05 6.33
CA LYS A 95 5.24 -3.96 5.21
C LYS A 95 4.52 -3.74 3.88
N LEU A 96 3.50 -4.54 3.60
CA LEU A 96 2.73 -4.44 2.36
C LEU A 96 1.97 -3.10 2.28
N LEU A 97 1.42 -2.59 3.39
CA LEU A 97 0.78 -1.27 3.42
C LEU A 97 1.76 -0.15 3.05
N LEU A 98 3.00 -0.17 3.56
CA LEU A 98 4.02 0.81 3.19
C LEU A 98 4.32 0.79 1.67
N GLU A 99 4.35 -0.39 1.05
CA GLU A 99 4.58 -0.52 -0.39
C GLU A 99 3.43 0.05 -1.25
N THR A 100 2.25 0.32 -0.67
CA THR A 100 1.10 0.91 -1.39
C THR A 100 1.15 2.43 -1.46
N LEU A 101 1.97 3.08 -0.63
CA LEU A 101 2.05 4.54 -0.50
C LEU A 101 2.27 5.25 -1.86
N PRO A 102 3.24 4.85 -2.72
CA PRO A 102 3.47 5.52 -3.99
C PRO A 102 2.28 5.41 -4.94
N GLY A 103 1.58 4.27 -4.93
CA GLY A 103 0.40 4.05 -5.77
C GLY A 103 -0.80 4.91 -5.40
N TYR A 104 -0.82 5.46 -4.18
CA TYR A 104 -1.81 6.45 -3.74
C TYR A 104 -1.29 7.88 -3.72
N SER A 105 -0.10 8.13 -4.29
CA SER A 105 0.56 9.44 -4.27
C SER A 105 0.79 9.99 -2.86
N LEU A 106 1.11 9.09 -1.92
CA LEU A 106 1.43 9.43 -0.53
C LEU A 106 2.91 9.15 -0.27
N SER A 107 3.61 10.08 0.40
CA SER A 107 4.98 9.89 0.90
C SER A 107 4.99 10.18 2.40
N LEU A 108 5.73 9.38 3.16
CA LEU A 108 5.96 9.60 4.59
C LEU A 108 7.24 10.41 4.84
N ASP A 109 7.99 10.77 3.80
CA ASP A 109 9.16 11.65 3.93
C ASP A 109 8.68 13.09 4.17
N PRO A 110 9.12 13.75 5.27
CA PRO A 110 8.80 15.15 5.52
C PRO A 110 9.19 16.09 4.36
N LYS A 111 10.19 15.74 3.55
CA LYS A 111 10.67 16.56 2.41
C LYS A 111 9.71 16.55 1.23
N ASP A 112 8.95 15.48 1.06
CA ASP A 112 7.99 15.33 -0.04
C ASP A 112 6.63 15.96 0.30
N PHE A 113 6.45 16.42 1.55
CA PHE A 113 5.19 16.97 2.01
C PHE A 113 5.02 18.45 1.62
N SER A 114 4.32 18.71 0.51
CA SER A 114 3.94 20.07 0.12
C SER A 114 2.69 20.54 0.89
N LYS A 115 2.87 21.45 1.85
CA LYS A 115 1.84 22.04 2.75
C LYS A 115 0.66 22.79 2.09
N GLY A 116 0.44 22.66 0.78
CA GLY A 116 -0.61 23.43 0.09
C GLY A 116 -1.13 22.79 -1.20
N THR A 117 -0.76 21.55 -1.50
CA THR A 117 -1.28 20.86 -2.69
C THR A 117 -1.44 19.40 -2.35
N HIS A 118 -2.59 19.04 -1.79
CA HIS A 118 -2.92 17.65 -1.54
C HIS A 118 -2.96 16.89 -2.87
N ARG A 119 -1.98 16.03 -3.12
CA ARG A 119 -1.93 15.18 -4.31
C ARG A 119 -2.54 13.82 -3.98
N GLY A 120 -3.55 13.40 -4.73
CA GLY A 120 -4.17 12.07 -4.60
C GLY A 120 -5.58 12.08 -3.99
N TRP A 121 -5.99 10.96 -3.39
CA TRP A 121 -7.35 10.76 -2.84
C TRP A 121 -7.34 10.82 -1.32
N ALA A 122 -7.71 11.97 -0.74
CA ALA A 122 -7.64 12.22 0.71
C ALA A 122 -8.32 11.12 1.54
N ALA A 123 -9.51 10.69 1.13
CA ALA A 123 -10.22 9.61 1.81
C ALA A 123 -9.46 8.26 1.82
N VAL A 124 -8.78 7.93 0.72
CA VAL A 124 -7.99 6.68 0.61
C VAL A 124 -6.69 6.80 1.40
N GLN A 125 -6.02 7.94 1.32
CA GLN A 125 -4.78 8.22 2.05
C GLN A 125 -5.01 8.23 3.56
N MET A 126 -6.08 8.89 4.02
CA MET A 126 -6.49 8.87 5.43
C MET A 126 -6.79 7.44 5.90
N ARG A 127 -7.50 6.65 5.10
CA ARG A 127 -7.77 5.24 5.44
C ARG A 127 -6.49 4.41 5.53
N LEU A 128 -5.56 4.57 4.59
CA LEU A 128 -4.27 3.88 4.62
C LEU A 128 -3.42 4.28 5.83
N LEU A 129 -3.36 5.57 6.15
CA LEU A 129 -2.66 6.05 7.34
C LEU A 129 -3.28 5.48 8.63
N HIS A 130 -4.61 5.42 8.71
CA HIS A 130 -5.30 4.79 9.83
C HIS A 130 -4.99 3.28 9.94
N GLU A 131 -4.89 2.58 8.80
CA GLU A 131 -4.47 1.17 8.77
C GLU A 131 -3.02 0.98 9.23
N LEU A 132 -2.11 1.89 8.87
CA LEU A 132 -0.72 1.88 9.36
C LEU A 132 -0.64 2.11 10.88
N VAL A 133 -1.43 3.07 11.40
CA VAL A 133 -1.59 3.28 12.86
C VAL A 133 -2.09 1.99 13.52
N TYR A 134 -3.14 1.40 12.98
CA TYR A 134 -3.72 0.18 13.54
C TYR A 134 -2.75 -1.01 13.51
N ALA A 135 -2.09 -1.27 12.38
CA ALA A 135 -1.11 -2.35 12.24
C ALA A 135 0.08 -2.14 13.19
N SER A 136 0.59 -0.92 13.34
CA SER A 136 1.70 -0.61 14.25
C SER A 136 1.34 -0.86 15.73
N ARG A 137 0.09 -0.58 16.12
CA ARG A 137 -0.44 -0.91 17.45
C ARG A 137 -0.50 -2.42 17.67
N ARG A 138 -0.98 -3.18 16.67
CA ARG A 138 -1.06 -4.65 16.75
C ARG A 138 0.31 -5.33 16.77
N MET A 139 1.33 -4.69 16.21
CA MET A 139 2.73 -5.11 16.31
C MET A 139 3.39 -4.78 17.66
N GLY A 140 2.71 -4.07 18.57
CA GLY A 140 3.28 -3.65 19.85
C GLY A 140 4.37 -2.58 19.73
N ASN A 141 4.37 -1.79 18.66
CA ASN A 141 5.34 -0.71 18.47
C ASN A 141 4.68 0.68 18.67
N PRO A 142 4.67 1.22 19.90
CA PRO A 142 4.02 2.49 20.20
C PRO A 142 4.69 3.69 19.51
N ALA A 143 6.01 3.65 19.30
CA ALA A 143 6.73 4.73 18.63
C ALA A 143 6.29 4.88 17.16
N LEU A 144 6.13 3.77 16.44
CA LEU A 144 5.60 3.78 15.07
C LEU A 144 4.16 4.28 15.02
N CYS A 145 3.33 3.86 15.99
CA CYS A 145 1.94 4.32 16.11
C CYS A 145 1.86 5.83 16.25
N VAL A 146 2.64 6.40 17.18
CA VAL A 146 2.71 7.87 17.38
C VAL A 146 3.20 8.55 16.12
N ARG A 147 4.24 8.03 15.45
CA ARG A 147 4.76 8.64 14.21
C ARG A 147 3.70 8.74 13.11
N HIS A 148 2.98 7.64 12.86
CA HIS A 148 1.90 7.62 11.85
C HIS A 148 0.71 8.47 12.24
N LEU A 149 0.35 8.50 13.53
CA LEU A 149 -0.75 9.31 14.04
C LEU A 149 -0.42 10.81 13.96
N SER A 150 0.79 11.21 14.37
CA SER A 150 1.28 12.58 14.21
C SER A 150 1.28 13.00 12.74
N PHE A 151 1.75 12.13 11.84
CA PHE A 151 1.71 12.41 10.41
C PHE A 151 0.27 12.56 9.90
N LEU A 152 -0.65 11.66 10.25
CA LEU A 152 -2.06 11.76 9.88
C LEU A 152 -2.66 13.09 10.36
N LEU A 153 -2.44 13.47 11.61
CA LEU A 153 -2.94 14.72 12.17
C LEU A 153 -2.33 15.95 11.50
N GLN A 154 -1.05 15.93 11.15
CA GLN A 154 -0.38 17.05 10.48
C GLN A 154 -0.77 17.21 9.02
N THR A 155 -1.12 16.11 8.35
CA THR A 155 -1.29 16.08 6.89
C THR A 155 -2.75 16.03 6.44
N MET A 156 -3.65 15.55 7.29
CA MET A 156 -5.06 15.34 6.97
C MET A 156 -5.99 16.14 7.89
N LEU A 157 -5.48 17.07 8.72
CA LEU A 157 -6.28 17.83 9.68
C LEU A 157 -7.52 18.46 9.07
N ASP A 158 -7.34 19.11 7.92
CA ASP A 158 -8.40 19.83 7.22
C ASP A 158 -9.49 18.91 6.63
N PHE A 159 -9.20 17.60 6.54
CA PHE A 159 -10.12 16.56 6.06
C PHE A 159 -10.71 15.70 7.19
N LEU A 160 -10.20 15.84 8.42
CA LEU A 160 -10.70 15.14 9.59
C LEU A 160 -11.94 15.88 10.10
N SER A 161 -13.10 15.23 10.05
CA SER A 161 -14.30 15.75 10.71
C SER A 161 -14.11 15.80 12.23
N ASP A 162 -14.88 16.66 12.91
CA ASP A 162 -14.85 16.84 14.37
C ASP A 162 -14.96 15.51 15.15
N GLN A 163 -15.64 14.51 14.58
CA GLN A 163 -15.79 13.18 15.17
C GLN A 163 -14.51 12.33 15.19
N VAL A 164 -13.60 12.50 14.22
CA VAL A 164 -12.34 11.74 14.18
C VAL A 164 -11.31 12.38 15.11
N MET A 165 -11.31 13.71 15.19
CA MET A 165 -10.50 14.47 16.16
C MET A 165 -10.74 14.02 17.60
N ALA A 166 -12.00 13.81 17.98
CA ALA A 166 -12.37 13.34 19.32
C ALA A 166 -11.84 11.91 19.64
N LYS A 167 -11.66 11.04 18.63
CA LYS A 167 -11.16 9.66 18.82
C LYS A 167 -9.62 9.58 18.83
N CYS A 168 -8.95 10.51 18.15
CA CYS A 168 -7.49 10.53 18.05
C CYS A 168 -6.81 11.25 19.23
N LEU A 169 -7.45 12.29 19.80
CA LEU A 169 -6.90 13.09 20.90
C LEU A 169 -6.56 12.26 22.17
N PRO A 170 -7.35 11.24 22.58
CA PRO A 170 -7.03 10.36 23.70
C PRO A 170 -5.90 9.35 23.43
N LEU A 171 -5.43 9.21 22.18
CA LEU A 171 -4.30 8.33 21.84
C LEU A 171 -2.96 9.08 21.91
N VAL A 172 -2.98 10.40 21.70
CA VAL A 172 -1.80 11.27 21.77
C VAL A 172 -1.50 11.68 23.22
N THR A 173 -2.53 11.86 24.05
CA THR A 173 -2.37 12.36 25.43
C THR A 173 -1.73 11.37 26.42
N PRO A 174 -1.98 10.04 26.38
CA PRO A 174 -1.27 9.08 27.24
C PRO A 174 0.16 8.84 26.75
N ALA A 175 0.40 8.90 25.43
CA ALA A 175 1.74 8.79 24.86
C ALA A 175 2.63 9.97 25.29
N ALA A 176 2.08 11.19 25.37
CA ALA A 176 2.80 12.36 25.88
C ALA A 176 3.11 12.27 27.39
N LYS A 177 2.18 11.75 28.21
CA LYS A 177 2.39 11.59 29.67
C LYS A 177 3.48 10.55 30.01
N ASN A 178 3.59 9.48 29.24
CA ASN A 178 4.62 8.45 29.43
C ASN A 178 6.04 8.93 29.07
N PHE A 179 6.18 10.03 28.32
CA PHE A 179 7.47 10.67 28.02
C PHE A 179 7.86 11.74 29.06
N ALA A 180 6.90 12.40 29.69
CA ALA A 180 7.19 13.43 30.71
C ALA A 180 7.64 12.86 32.07
N GLY A 181 7.44 11.56 32.32
CA GLY A 181 7.86 10.89 33.56
C GLY A 181 9.23 10.19 33.50
N LYS A 182 10.03 10.43 32.45
CA LYS A 182 11.37 9.82 32.27
C LYS A 182 12.43 10.81 31.79
N LEU A 183 12.33 12.07 32.21
CA LEU A 183 13.45 13.01 32.22
C LEU A 183 13.84 13.30 33.66
#